data_AF-A0A3T0I6M3-F1
#
_entry.id   AF-A0A3T0I6M3-F1
#
_cell.length_a   1.000
_cell.length_b   1.000
_cell.length_c   1.000
_cell.angle_alpha   90.00
_cell.angle_beta   90.00
_cell.angle_gamma   90.00
#
_symmetry.space_group_name_H-M   'P 1'
#
loop_
_entity.id
_entity.type
_entity.pdbx_description
1 polymer ?
#
loop_
_entity_poly.entity_id
_entity_poly.type
_entity_poly.pdbx_seq_one_letter_code
_entity_poly.pdbx_strand_id
1 'polypeptide(L)' 'MNKKPKEETISFSANKKWLSIPAETRKSLERNVWCSNCCDVVQIENYTVKESKYGIVLHGTCKTCGHEVARVID' A
#
# COMPACT_ATOMS: atom_id res chain seq x y z
N MET A 1 -17.73 3.03 26.88
CA MET A 1 -17.40 4.21 26.04
C MET A 1 -17.09 3.73 24.63
N ASN A 2 -17.99 4.01 23.70
CA ASN A 2 -17.84 3.74 22.27
C ASN A 2 -16.83 4.71 21.65
N LYS A 3 -15.75 4.20 21.06
CA LYS A 3 -15.05 4.85 19.94
C LYS A 3 -14.50 3.76 19.02
N LYS A 4 -15.30 3.30 18.06
CA LYS A 4 -14.77 2.67 16.83
C LYS A 4 -14.40 3.82 15.87
N PRO A 5 -13.13 4.10 15.60
CA PRO A 5 -12.77 5.19 14.70
C PRO A 5 -12.80 4.69 13.25
N LYS A 6 -13.76 5.23 12.49
CA LYS A 6 -13.62 5.77 11.13
C LYS A 6 -13.05 4.83 10.06
N GLU A 7 -13.88 3.88 9.65
CA GLU A 7 -14.05 3.58 8.22
C GLU A 7 -14.38 4.90 7.48
N GLU A 8 -13.82 5.13 6.29
CA GLU A 8 -14.03 6.32 5.44
C GLU A 8 -13.29 7.62 5.78
N THR A 9 -12.02 7.53 6.14
CA THR A 9 -11.07 8.57 5.72
C THR A 9 -9.96 7.86 4.96
N ILE A 10 -9.77 8.19 3.68
CA ILE A 10 -8.45 8.05 3.06
C ILE A 10 -7.49 8.65 4.09
N SER A 11 -6.73 7.80 4.77
CA SER A 11 -6.08 8.21 6.01
C SER A 11 -5.07 9.29 5.67
N PHE A 12 -5.40 10.54 6.02
CA PHE A 12 -4.57 11.69 5.69
C PHE A 12 -3.16 11.52 6.27
N SER A 13 -3.05 10.88 7.44
CA SER A 13 -1.76 10.55 8.05
C SER A 13 -1.01 9.46 7.27
N ALA A 14 -1.70 8.44 6.75
CA ALA A 14 -1.08 7.40 5.93
C ALA A 14 -0.53 7.96 4.62
N ASN A 15 -1.32 8.78 3.92
CA ASN A 15 -0.87 9.44 2.69
C ASN A 15 0.27 10.42 2.96
N LYS A 16 0.24 11.15 4.07
CA LYS A 16 1.35 12.04 4.45
C LYS A 16 2.65 11.25 4.66
N LYS A 17 2.59 10.09 5.33
CA LYS A 17 3.76 9.19 5.50
C LYS A 17 4.26 8.69 4.15
N TRP A 18 3.35 8.22 3.29
CA TRP A 18 3.70 7.78 1.93
C TRP A 18 4.40 8.90 1.16
N LEU A 19 3.81 10.08 1.08
CA LEU A 19 4.35 11.22 0.32
C LEU A 19 5.64 11.80 0.90
N SER A 20 5.94 11.53 2.17
CA SER A 20 7.23 11.91 2.77
C SER A 20 8.41 11.08 2.26
N ILE A 21 8.14 9.91 1.68
CA ILE A 21 9.15 9.06 1.05
C ILE A 21 9.55 9.67 -0.31
N PRO A 22 10.85 9.77 -0.63
CA PRO A 22 11.32 10.27 -1.92
C PRO A 22 10.65 9.55 -3.09
N ALA A 23 10.33 10.28 -4.16
CA ALA A 23 9.58 9.75 -5.30
C ALA A 23 10.25 8.51 -5.93
N GLU A 24 11.58 8.50 -6.05
CA GLU A 24 12.31 7.35 -6.59
C GLU A 24 12.23 6.13 -5.67
N THR A 25 12.29 6.33 -4.35
CA THR A 25 12.08 5.26 -3.37
C THR A 25 10.65 4.72 -3.46
N ARG A 26 9.65 5.59 -3.60
CA ARG A 26 8.25 5.17 -3.81
C ARG A 26 8.08 4.32 -5.06
N LYS A 27 8.65 4.74 -6.21
CA LYS A 27 8.63 3.95 -7.45
C LYS A 27 9.32 2.60 -7.32
N SER A 28 10.36 2.50 -6.48
CA SER A 28 11.01 1.23 -6.18
C SER A 28 10.11 0.32 -5.34
N LEU A 29 9.45 0.88 -4.32
CA LEU A 29 8.51 0.14 -3.47
C LEU A 29 7.28 -0.33 -4.26
N GLU A 30 6.73 0.51 -5.13
CA GLU A 30 5.60 0.17 -6.01
C GLU A 30 5.93 -0.98 -6.97
N ARG A 31 7.20 -1.10 -7.42
CA ARG A 31 7.67 -2.18 -8.31
C ARG A 31 8.18 -3.41 -7.58
N ASN A 32 8.17 -3.40 -6.25
CA ASN A 32 8.69 -4.47 -5.41
C ASN A 32 7.57 -5.02 -4.49
N VAL A 33 6.56 -5.62 -5.13
CA VAL A 33 5.40 -6.20 -4.44
C VAL A 33 5.27 -7.67 -4.82
N TRP A 34 5.19 -8.57 -3.84
CA TRP A 34 4.99 -9.99 -4.11
C TRP A 34 3.53 -10.26 -4.51
N CYS A 35 3.34 -10.94 -5.64
CA CYS A 35 2.03 -11.44 -6.05
C CYS A 35 1.99 -12.96 -5.93
N SER A 36 1.11 -13.47 -5.07
CA SER A 36 0.90 -14.92 -4.86
C SER A 36 0.38 -15.64 -6.10
N ASN A 37 -0.35 -14.95 -6.97
CA ASN A 37 -0.89 -15.53 -8.21
C ASN A 37 0.15 -15.62 -9.33
N CYS A 38 1.02 -14.61 -9.46
CA CYS A 38 2.13 -14.66 -10.41
C CYS A 38 3.33 -15.46 -9.88
N CYS A 39 3.40 -15.70 -8.56
CA CYS A 39 4.56 -16.24 -7.87
C CYS A 39 5.84 -15.44 -8.16
N ASP A 40 5.72 -14.11 -8.28
CA ASP A 40 6.82 -13.22 -8.64
C ASP A 40 6.65 -11.83 -8.02
N VAL A 41 7.73 -11.05 -8.06
CA VAL A 41 7.77 -9.63 -7.73
C VAL A 41 7.21 -8.82 -8.90
N VAL A 42 6.18 -8.03 -8.61
CA VAL A 42 5.42 -7.27 -9.59
C VAL A 42 5.29 -5.80 -9.19
N GLN A 43 4.75 -5.02 -10.11
CA GLN A 43 4.30 -3.67 -9.83
C GLN A 43 2.86 -3.67 -9.31
N ILE A 44 2.60 -2.92 -8.25
CA ILE A 44 1.25 -2.61 -7.77
C ILE A 44 0.67 -1.41 -8.52
N GLU A 45 -0.63 -1.44 -8.78
CA GLU A 45 -1.41 -0.34 -9.33
C GLU A 45 -2.74 -0.18 -8.60
N ASN A 46 -3.45 0.92 -8.89
CA ASN A 46 -4.78 1.24 -8.33
C ASN A 46 -4.84 1.09 -6.79
N TYR A 47 -3.77 1.50 -6.10
CA TYR A 47 -3.62 1.22 -4.68
C TYR A 47 -4.13 2.35 -3.78
N THR A 48 -4.49 1.97 -2.56
CA THR A 48 -4.78 2.86 -1.44
C THR A 48 -3.71 2.70 -0.36
N VAL A 49 -3.43 3.78 0.37
CA VAL A 49 -2.50 3.76 1.51
C VAL A 49 -3.30 3.69 2.80
N LYS A 50 -3.05 2.65 3.61
CA LYS A 50 -3.69 2.45 4.92
C LYS A 50 -2.65 2.48 6.03
N GLU A 51 -3.02 2.96 7.21
CA GLU A 51 -2.15 2.81 8.39
C GLU A 51 -2.16 1.36 8.88
N SER A 52 -1.05 0.93 9.45
CA SER A 52 -0.95 -0.31 10.20
C SER A 52 -0.13 -0.09 11.47
N LYS A 53 -0.15 -1.09 12.35
CA LYS A 53 0.70 -1.11 13.55
C LYS A 53 2.19 -0.97 13.23
N TYR A 54 2.63 -1.39 12.04
CA TYR A 54 4.03 -1.46 11.63
C TYR A 54 4.43 -0.37 10.63
N GLY A 55 3.57 0.61 10.35
CA GLY A 55 3.85 1.66 9.37
C GLY A 55 2.64 1.92 8.47
N ILE A 56 2.84 1.87 7.16
CA ILE A 56 1.75 1.98 6.16
C ILE A 56 1.70 0.75 5.28
N VAL A 57 0.53 0.48 4.69
CA VAL A 57 0.34 -0.63 3.75
C VAL A 57 -0.28 -0.08 2.48
N LEU A 58 0.34 -0.39 1.34
CA LEU A 58 -0.25 -0.20 0.02
C LEU A 58 -1.15 -1.41 -0.26
N HIS A 59 -2.44 -1.19 -0.48
CA HIS A 59 -3.39 -2.23 -0.92
C HIS A 59 -3.92 -1.87 -2.30
N GLY A 60 -3.72 -2.75 -3.28
CA GLY A 60 -4.08 -2.52 -4.67
C GLY A 60 -4.05 -3.80 -5.48
N THR A 61 -3.83 -3.69 -6.78
CA THR A 61 -3.86 -4.81 -7.71
C THR A 61 -2.51 -5.04 -8.37
N CYS A 62 -2.21 -6.30 -8.68
CA CYS A 62 -1.07 -6.69 -9.48
C CYS A 62 -1.24 -6.18 -10.90
N LYS A 63 -0.29 -5.37 -11.39
CA LYS A 63 -0.30 -4.86 -12.77
C LYS A 63 -0.25 -5.97 -13.84
N THR A 64 0.28 -7.14 -13.50
CA THR A 64 0.44 -8.26 -14.44
C THR A 64 -0.83 -9.10 -14.60
N CYS A 65 -1.53 -9.41 -13.50
CA CYS A 65 -2.67 -10.35 -13.51
C CYS A 65 -3.96 -9.81 -12.89
N GLY A 66 -3.96 -8.59 -12.34
CA GLY A 66 -5.12 -7.99 -11.67
C GLY A 66 -5.43 -8.54 -10.28
N HIS A 67 -4.71 -9.57 -9.79
CA HIS A 67 -4.93 -10.13 -8.47
C HIS A 67 -4.64 -9.12 -7.35
N GLU A 68 -5.37 -9.22 -6.23
CA GLU A 68 -5.15 -8.34 -5.08
C GLU A 68 -3.75 -8.56 -4.49
N VAL A 69 -3.07 -7.45 -4.18
CA VAL A 69 -1.72 -7.47 -3.58
C VAL A 69 -1.60 -6.40 -2.51
N ALA A 70 -0.66 -6.63 -1.59
CA ALA A 70 -0.36 -5.69 -0.53
C ALA A 70 1.16 -5.55 -0.32
N ARG A 71 1.61 -4.35 0.02
CA ARG A 71 3.00 -4.09 0.43
C ARG A 71 3.03 -3.28 1.72
N VAL A 72 3.60 -3.87 2.77
CA VAL A 72 3.91 -3.15 4.02
C VAL A 72 5.16 -2.28 3.80
N ILE A 73 5.15 -1.08 4.36
CA ILE A 73 6.28 -0.16 4.40
C ILE A 73 6.46 0.27 5.86
N ASP A 74 7.62 -0.08 6.43
CA ASP A 74 8.03 0.07 7.81
C ASP A 74 9.21 1.04 7.99
#